data_AF-A0A7W1AX26-F1
#
_entry.id   AF-A0A7W1AX26-F1
#
_cell.length_a   1.000
_cell.length_b   1.000
_cell.length_c   1.000
_cell.angle_alpha   90.00
_cell.angle_beta   90.00
_cell.angle_gamma   90.00
#
_symmetry.space_group_name_H-M   'P 1'
#
loop_
_entity.id
_entity.type
_entity.pdbx_description
1 polymer ?
#
loop_
_entity_poly.entity_id
_entity_poly.type
_entity_poly.pdbx_seq_one_letter_code
_entity_poly.pdbx_strand_id
1 'polypeptide(L)'
;MPKATAVWLVDSTSLTFDQIASFCRLHPLEVKAIADGDSAQGIKGMDPVLAGQLQREEIVKAEADPSYRMKVSEPKVRVPEVKRRGPRYTPVSKRQDRPNAILWLVRNHAELKDAQIMRLVGTTKPTIQAIRERTHWNS
;
A
#
# COMPACT_ATOMS: atom_id res chain seq x y z
N MET A 1 2.12 -9.21 7.62
CA MET A 1 2.32 -10.66 7.79
C MET A 1 2.31 -10.99 9.29
N PRO A 2 1.13 -10.99 9.95
CA PRO A 2 1.05 -11.16 11.41
C PRO A 2 1.50 -12.54 11.90
N LYS A 3 1.30 -13.60 11.09
CA LYS A 3 1.73 -14.96 11.43
C LYS A 3 3.26 -15.09 11.52
N ALA A 4 4.02 -14.46 10.61
CA ALA A 4 5.49 -14.51 10.64
C ALA A 4 6.06 -13.80 11.88
N THR A 5 5.45 -12.69 12.28
CA THR A 5 5.81 -11.99 13.52
C THR A 5 5.45 -12.83 14.76
N ALA A 6 4.29 -13.49 14.76
CA ALA A 6 3.88 -14.39 15.84
C ALA A 6 4.84 -15.56 16.01
N VAL A 7 5.28 -16.21 14.92
CA VAL A 7 6.30 -17.29 14.96
C VAL A 7 7.57 -16.80 15.64
N TRP A 8 8.09 -15.64 15.24
CA TRP A 8 9.31 -15.10 15.85
C TRP A 8 9.13 -14.78 17.33
N LEU A 9 8.00 -14.17 17.72
CA LEU A 9 7.70 -13.83 19.12
C LEU A 9 7.58 -15.10 19.99
N VAL A 10 6.91 -16.15 19.50
CA VAL A 10 6.82 -17.43 20.22
C VAL A 10 8.19 -18.06 20.43
N ASP A 11 9.07 -18.02 19.42
CA ASP A 11 10.38 -18.67 19.49
C ASP A 11 11.44 -17.84 20.24
N SER A 12 11.33 -16.51 20.23
CA SER A 12 12.41 -15.60 20.65
C SER A 12 12.11 -14.81 21.92
N THR A 13 10.91 -14.91 22.50
CA THR A 13 10.50 -14.15 23.70
C THR A 13 9.73 -15.04 24.68
N SER A 14 9.67 -14.64 25.96
CA SER A 14 8.91 -15.36 26.99
C SER A 14 7.48 -14.82 27.18
N LEU A 15 6.89 -14.25 26.12
CA LEU A 15 5.57 -13.63 26.16
C LEU A 15 4.45 -14.68 26.23
N THR A 16 3.33 -14.30 26.85
CA THR A 16 2.14 -15.16 26.88
C THR A 16 1.44 -15.20 25.53
N PHE A 17 0.74 -16.31 25.25
CA PHE A 17 -0.02 -16.46 24.00
C PHE A 17 -1.07 -15.37 23.82
N ASP A 18 -1.68 -14.87 24.90
CA ASP A 18 -2.66 -13.79 24.85
C ASP A 18 -2.03 -12.44 24.48
N GLN A 19 -0.81 -12.17 24.94
CA GLN A 19 -0.06 -10.97 24.55
C GLN A 19 0.30 -10.99 23.06
N ILE A 20 0.81 -12.12 22.57
CA ILE A 20 1.16 -12.30 21.15
C ILE A 20 -0.11 -12.22 20.28
N ALA A 21 -1.19 -12.88 20.71
CA ALA A 21 -2.49 -12.83 20.03
C ALA A 21 -3.03 -11.41 19.93
N SER A 22 -2.99 -10.64 21.04
CA SER A 22 -3.44 -9.25 21.06
C SER A 22 -2.60 -8.35 20.15
N PHE A 23 -1.29 -8.58 20.06
CA PHE A 23 -0.41 -7.77 19.21
C PHE A 23 -0.55 -8.11 17.73
N CYS A 24 -0.53 -9.40 17.39
CA CYS A 24 -0.64 -9.89 16.01
C CYS A 24 -2.09 -9.90 15.49
N ARG A 25 -3.08 -9.57 16.33
CA ARG A 25 -4.52 -9.68 16.05
C ARG A 25 -4.93 -11.08 15.57
N LEU A 26 -4.36 -12.08 16.23
CA LEU A 26 -4.65 -13.50 16.00
C LEU A 26 -5.48 -14.03 17.16
N HIS A 27 -6.15 -15.16 16.97
CA HIS A 27 -6.81 -15.83 18.09
C HIS A 27 -5.76 -16.56 18.95
N PRO A 28 -5.87 -16.62 20.29
CA PRO A 28 -4.91 -17.35 21.13
C PRO A 28 -4.71 -18.82 20.73
N LEU A 29 -5.74 -19.47 20.22
CA LEU A 29 -5.65 -20.84 19.67
C LEU A 29 -4.75 -20.94 18.43
N GLU A 30 -4.73 -19.91 17.59
CA GLU A 30 -3.83 -19.88 16.43
C GLU A 30 -2.37 -19.71 16.89
N VAL A 31 -2.13 -18.91 17.93
CA VAL A 31 -0.79 -18.75 18.52
C VAL A 31 -0.31 -20.06 19.16
N LYS A 32 -1.20 -20.80 19.83
CA LYS A 32 -0.90 -22.16 20.33
C LYS A 32 -0.55 -23.11 19.18
N ALA A 33 -1.36 -23.13 18.12
CA ALA A 33 -1.09 -23.95 16.94
C ALA A 33 0.21 -23.56 16.21
N ILE A 34 0.67 -22.31 16.34
CA ILE A 34 1.99 -21.87 15.87
C ILE A 34 3.09 -22.43 16.78
N ALA A 35 2.92 -22.36 18.10
CA ALA A 35 3.86 -22.92 19.08
C ALA A 35 3.98 -24.45 18.97
N ASP A 36 2.88 -25.13 18.68
CA ASP A 36 2.82 -26.58 18.46
C ASP A 36 3.39 -27.00 17.08
N GLY A 37 3.73 -26.03 16.21
CA GLY A 37 4.33 -26.29 14.90
C GLY A 37 3.35 -26.72 13.80
N ASP A 38 2.05 -26.59 14.03
CA ASP A 38 0.99 -27.08 13.13
C ASP A 38 0.54 -26.01 12.10
N SER A 39 0.44 -24.74 12.53
CA SER A 39 -0.10 -23.65 11.68
C SER A 39 0.95 -22.85 10.89
N ALA A 40 2.24 -23.08 11.14
CA ALA A 40 3.33 -22.24 10.63
C ALA A 40 4.42 -22.99 9.83
N GLN A 41 4.18 -24.24 9.42
CA GLN A 41 5.14 -25.00 8.63
C GLN A 41 5.54 -24.23 7.36
N GLY A 42 6.83 -23.87 7.26
CA GLY A 42 7.40 -23.11 6.15
C GLY A 42 7.37 -21.58 6.27
N ILE A 43 6.78 -21.00 7.33
CA ILE A 43 6.82 -19.55 7.56
C ILE A 43 8.10 -19.21 8.33
N LYS A 44 9.03 -18.50 7.68
CA LYS A 44 10.20 -17.96 8.36
C LYS A 44 9.79 -16.82 9.29
N GLY A 45 10.12 -16.93 10.58
CA GLY A 45 9.88 -15.89 11.57
C GLY A 45 10.45 -14.53 11.15
N MET A 46 9.67 -13.47 11.33
CA MET A 46 10.07 -12.09 11.05
C MET A 46 10.24 -11.33 12.35
N ASP A 47 11.45 -10.83 12.60
CA ASP A 47 11.77 -10.04 13.78
C ASP A 47 11.00 -8.69 13.76
N PRO A 48 10.09 -8.44 14.73
CA PRO A 48 9.32 -7.20 14.82
C PRO A 48 10.17 -5.97 15.17
N VAL A 49 11.33 -6.15 15.80
CA VAL A 49 12.25 -5.06 16.15
C VAL A 49 12.98 -4.60 14.90
N LEU A 50 13.49 -5.54 14.10
CA LEU A 50 14.10 -5.22 12.80
C LEU A 50 13.09 -4.66 11.80
N ALA A 51 11.84 -5.12 11.85
CA ALA A 51 10.75 -4.55 11.05
C ALA A 51 10.27 -3.16 11.54
N GLY A 52 10.79 -2.67 12.67
CA GLY A 52 10.39 -1.39 13.26
C GLY A 52 8.97 -1.36 13.82
N GLN A 53 8.36 -2.53 14.07
CA GLN A 53 7.02 -2.67 14.64
C GLN A 53 7.03 -2.61 16.16
N LEU A 54 8.10 -3.09 16.81
CA LEU A 54 8.30 -3.06 18.26
C LEU A 54 9.67 -2.49 18.62
N GLN A 55 9.78 -1.96 19.84
CA GLN A 55 11.07 -1.67 20.45
C GLN A 55 11.46 -2.80 21.40
N ARG A 56 12.76 -3.04 21.55
CA ARG A 56 13.26 -4.08 22.47
C ARG A 56 12.87 -3.80 23.92
N GLU A 57 12.82 -2.53 24.32
CA GLU A 57 12.32 -2.10 25.63
C GLU A 57 10.85 -2.48 25.87
N GLU A 58 10.03 -2.47 24.82
CA GLU A 58 8.61 -2.82 24.90
C GLU A 58 8.43 -4.32 25.15
N ILE A 59 9.27 -5.15 24.51
CA ILE A 59 9.29 -6.61 24.74
C ILE A 59 9.69 -6.90 26.19
N VAL A 60 10.73 -6.25 26.72
CA VAL A 60 11.17 -6.47 28.12
C VAL A 60 10.08 -6.10 29.12
N LYS A 61 9.34 -5.00 28.89
CA LYS A 61 8.19 -4.64 29.74
C LYS A 61 7.08 -5.68 29.66
N ALA A 62 6.81 -6.20 28.48
CA ALA A 62 5.79 -7.21 28.26
C ALA A 62 6.17 -8.58 28.84
N GLU A 63 7.47 -8.92 28.87
CA GLU A 63 7.98 -10.13 29.53
C GLU A 63 7.91 -10.03 31.06
N ALA A 64 8.05 -8.82 31.63
CA ALA A 64 7.96 -8.59 33.06
C ALA A 64 6.51 -8.59 33.60
N ASP A 65 5.53 -8.25 32.76
CA ASP A 65 4.11 -8.20 33.14
C ASP A 65 3.23 -8.96 32.12
N PRO A 66 2.69 -10.14 32.48
CA PRO A 66 1.81 -10.93 31.61
C PRO A 66 0.52 -10.21 31.18
N SER A 67 0.06 -9.21 31.95
CA SER A 67 -1.14 -8.43 31.63
C SER A 67 -0.85 -7.26 30.69
N TYR A 68 0.42 -6.97 30.44
CA TYR A 68 0.82 -5.83 29.62
C TYR A 68 0.52 -6.06 28.14
N ARG A 69 -0.14 -5.08 27.52
CA ARG A 69 -0.46 -5.09 26.10
C ARG A 69 0.52 -4.22 25.32
N MET A 70 1.38 -4.87 24.55
CA MET A 70 2.37 -4.22 23.69
C MET A 70 1.71 -3.27 22.69
N LYS A 71 2.30 -2.09 22.51
CA LYS A 71 1.88 -1.11 21.50
C LYS A 71 2.83 -1.11 20.31
N VAL A 72 2.27 -0.98 19.11
CA VAL A 72 3.06 -0.81 17.88
C VAL A 72 3.85 0.49 17.98
N SER A 73 5.17 0.42 17.72
CA SER A 73 6.03 1.60 17.69
C SER A 73 5.56 2.54 16.59
N GLU A 74 5.53 3.85 16.89
CA GLU A 74 5.32 4.84 15.84
C GLU A 74 6.47 4.78 14.83
N PRO A 75 6.18 4.80 13.51
CA PRO A 75 7.21 4.77 12.49
C PRO A 75 8.09 6.03 12.62
N LYS A 76 9.39 5.84 12.88
CA LYS A 76 10.38 6.94 12.97
C LYS A 76 10.44 7.78 11.69
N VAL A 77 10.06 7.20 10.55
CA VAL A 77 10.05 7.86 9.24
C VAL A 77 8.61 8.18 8.86
N ARG A 78 8.23 9.46 8.97
CA ARG A 78 7.01 9.98 8.33
C ARG A 78 7.25 10.00 6.83
N VAL A 79 6.82 8.96 6.12
CA VAL A 79 6.73 9.00 4.65
C VAL A 79 5.66 10.04 4.31
N PRO A 80 6.00 11.13 3.59
CA PRO A 80 5.00 12.10 3.18
C PRO A 80 3.94 11.39 2.34
N GLU A 81 2.66 11.58 2.65
CA GLU A 81 1.60 11.09 1.79
C GLU A 81 1.78 11.69 0.39
N VAL A 82 1.85 10.82 -0.63
CA VAL A 82 1.85 11.26 -2.02
C VAL A 82 0.51 11.93 -2.27
N LYS A 83 0.48 13.26 -2.22
CA LYS A 83 -0.72 14.06 -2.53
C LYS A 83 -1.22 13.63 -3.90
N ARG A 84 -2.33 12.87 -3.92
CA ARG A 84 -3.05 12.56 -5.16
C ARG A 84 -3.46 13.89 -5.76
N ARG A 85 -2.83 14.27 -6.87
CA ARG A 85 -3.21 15.46 -7.62
C ARG A 85 -4.63 15.20 -8.13
N GLY A 86 -5.63 15.81 -7.49
CA GLY A 86 -7.01 15.73 -7.93
C GLY A 86 -7.20 16.32 -9.34
N PRO A 87 -8.38 16.12 -9.94
CA PRO A 87 -8.69 16.68 -11.25
C PRO A 87 -8.48 18.20 -11.24
N ARG A 88 -7.53 18.71 -12.04
CA ARG A 88 -7.34 20.16 -12.18
C ARG A 88 -8.43 20.71 -13.10
N TYR A 89 -9.16 21.71 -12.60
CA TYR A 89 -10.11 22.45 -13.43
C TYR A 89 -9.43 22.97 -14.70
N THR A 90 -10.14 22.85 -15.81
CA THR A 90 -9.66 23.31 -17.12
C THR A 90 -10.47 24.53 -17.52
N PRO A 91 -9.84 25.72 -17.61
CA PRO A 91 -10.49 26.94 -18.05
C PRO A 91 -11.16 26.76 -19.41
N VAL A 92 -12.31 27.41 -19.63
CA VAL A 92 -13.11 27.28 -20.86
C VAL A 92 -12.30 27.58 -22.12
N SER A 93 -11.42 28.60 -22.08
CA SER A 93 -10.52 28.93 -23.19
C SER A 93 -9.66 27.75 -23.62
N LYS A 94 -9.15 26.97 -22.66
CA LYS A 94 -8.25 25.82 -22.90
C LYS A 94 -9.00 24.51 -23.19
N ARG A 95 -10.34 24.51 -23.20
CA ARG A 95 -11.13 23.31 -23.49
C ARG A 95 -11.18 22.98 -24.97
N GLN A 96 -11.09 23.98 -25.84
CA GLN A 96 -11.03 23.78 -27.30
C GLN A 96 -9.62 23.33 -27.75
N ASP A 97 -8.58 23.76 -27.05
CA ASP A 97 -7.19 23.41 -27.39
C ASP A 97 -6.89 21.91 -27.24
N ARG A 98 -7.54 21.24 -26.27
CA ARG A 98 -7.31 19.81 -25.99
C ARG A 98 -7.69 18.87 -27.15
N PRO A 99 -8.92 18.91 -27.68
CA PRO A 99 -9.28 18.05 -28.81
C PRO A 99 -8.43 18.36 -30.05
N ASN A 100 -8.13 19.64 -30.31
CA ASN A 100 -7.24 20.05 -31.41
C ASN A 100 -5.82 19.49 -31.26
N ALA A 101 -5.25 19.55 -30.04
CA ALA A 101 -3.94 18.98 -29.76
C ALA A 101 -3.91 17.46 -29.92
N ILE A 102 -4.96 16.74 -29.48
CA ILE A 102 -5.07 15.29 -29.67
C ILE A 102 -5.17 14.96 -31.15
N LEU A 103 -5.98 15.69 -31.92
CA LEU A 103 -6.13 15.50 -33.36
C LEU A 103 -4.80 15.70 -34.10
N TRP A 104 -4.05 16.73 -33.75
CA TRP A 104 -2.73 17.00 -34.33
C TRP A 104 -1.73 15.88 -33.99
N LEU A 105 -1.69 15.41 -32.74
CA LEU A 105 -0.81 14.32 -32.32
C LEU A 105 -1.15 13.00 -33.03
N VAL A 106 -2.43 12.65 -33.14
CA VAL A 106 -2.88 11.43 -33.83
C VAL A 106 -2.54 11.47 -35.32
N ARG A 107 -2.60 12.63 -35.96
CA ARG A 107 -2.32 12.78 -37.39
C ARG A 107 -0.82 12.83 -37.72
N ASN A 108 -0.02 13.52 -36.91
CA ASN A 108 1.39 13.78 -37.20
C ASN A 108 2.35 12.78 -36.51
N HIS A 109 1.91 12.17 -35.41
CA HIS A 109 2.74 11.29 -34.58
C HIS A 109 2.03 9.96 -34.27
N ALA A 110 1.86 9.13 -35.30
CA ALA A 110 1.22 7.82 -35.19
C ALA A 110 2.00 6.83 -34.30
N GLU A 111 3.28 7.10 -34.05
CA GLU A 111 4.16 6.35 -33.15
C GLU A 111 3.83 6.52 -31.67
N LEU A 112 3.08 7.57 -31.30
CA LEU A 112 2.71 7.81 -29.91
C LEU A 112 1.63 6.84 -29.43
N LYS A 113 1.93 6.12 -28.36
CA LYS A 113 0.96 5.29 -27.65
C LYS A 113 -0.07 6.17 -26.94
N ASP A 114 -1.31 5.71 -26.83
CA ASP A 114 -2.37 6.43 -26.10
C ASP A 114 -1.95 6.82 -24.68
N ALA A 115 -1.16 5.98 -23.99
CA ALA A 115 -0.62 6.27 -22.66
C ALA A 115 0.31 7.50 -22.65
N GLN A 116 1.03 7.78 -23.73
CA GLN A 116 1.87 8.97 -23.89
C GLN A 116 1.00 10.20 -24.16
N ILE A 117 0.01 10.09 -25.05
CA ILE A 117 -0.95 11.16 -25.35
C ILE A 117 -1.73 11.58 -24.09
N MET A 118 -2.18 10.61 -23.30
CA MET A 118 -2.86 10.84 -22.02
C MET A 118 -2.01 11.66 -21.04
N ARG A 119 -0.70 11.38 -20.96
CA ARG A 119 0.23 12.11 -20.10
C ARG A 119 0.55 13.52 -20.62
N LEU A 120 0.69 13.68 -21.93
CA LEU A 120 1.01 14.95 -22.58
C LEU A 120 -0.14 15.95 -22.51
N VAL A 121 -1.36 15.51 -22.84
CA VAL A 121 -2.52 16.41 -22.96
C VAL A 121 -3.38 16.42 -21.69
N GLY A 122 -3.25 15.41 -20.81
CA GLY A 122 -4.09 15.27 -19.63
C GLY A 122 -5.53 14.87 -19.99
N THR A 123 -5.66 13.88 -20.87
CA THR A 123 -6.93 13.36 -21.37
C THR A 123 -7.11 11.88 -21.00
N THR A 124 -8.27 11.30 -21.35
CA THR A 124 -8.57 9.89 -21.13
C THR A 124 -8.58 9.12 -22.45
N LYS A 125 -8.34 7.81 -22.37
CA LYS A 125 -8.39 6.90 -23.53
C LYS A 125 -9.69 7.00 -24.36
N PRO A 126 -10.91 7.02 -23.76
CA PRO A 126 -12.13 7.16 -24.56
C PRO A 126 -12.20 8.48 -25.32
N THR A 127 -11.69 9.59 -24.75
CA THR A 127 -11.64 10.88 -25.47
C THR A 127 -10.69 10.82 -26.67
N ILE A 128 -9.54 10.14 -26.54
CA ILE A 128 -8.61 9.95 -27.68
C ILE A 128 -9.29 9.14 -28.79
N GLN A 129 -9.98 8.05 -28.42
CA GLN A 129 -10.69 7.21 -29.37
C GLN A 129 -11.82 7.97 -30.09
N ALA A 130 -12.62 8.75 -29.35
CA ALA A 130 -13.69 9.55 -29.95
C ALA A 130 -13.16 10.58 -30.97
N ILE A 131 -11.97 11.15 -30.75
CA ILE A 131 -11.33 12.07 -31.70
C ILE A 131 -10.77 11.33 -32.92
N ARG A 132 -10.21 10.11 -32.74
CA ARG A 132 -9.81 9.25 -33.87
C ARG A 132 -11.00 8.90 -34.77
N GLU A 133 -12.14 8.59 -34.14
CA GLU A 133 -13.38 8.19 -34.81
C GLU A 133 -14.24 9.39 -35.27
N ARG A 134 -13.82 10.62 -34.98
CA ARG A 134 -14.58 11.86 -35.25
C ARG A 134 -15.99 11.88 -34.63
N THR A 135 -16.17 11.20 -33.51
CA THR A 135 -17.42 11.12 -32.74
C THR A 135 -17.45 12.07 -31.54
N HIS A 136 -16.36 12.81 -31.30
CA HIS A 136 -16.32 13.84 -30.27
C HIS A 136 -17.14 15.07 -30.72
N TRP A 137 -17.89 15.69 -29.80
CA TRP A 137 -18.77 16.86 -30.11
C TRP A 137 -18.01 18.08 -30.67
N ASN A 138 -16.69 18.11 -30.47
CA ASN A 138 -15.76 19.12 -30.97
C ASN A 138 -14.65 18.40 -31.77
N SER A 139 -15.03 17.66 -32.82
CA SER A 139 -14.12 16.95 -33.75
C SER A 139 -13.89 17.75 -35.02
#